data_AF-A0A0N1FX97-F1
#
_entry.id   AF-A0A0N1FX97-F1
#
_cell.length_a   1.000
_cell.length_b   1.000
_cell.length_c   1.000
_cell.angle_alpha   90.00
_cell.angle_beta   90.00
_cell.angle_gamma   90.00
#
_symmetry.space_group_name_H-M   'P 1'
#
loop_
_entity.id
_entity.type
_entity.pdbx_description
1 polymer ?
#
loop_
_entity_poly.entity_id
_entity_poly.type
_entity_poly.pdbx_seq_one_letter_code
_entity_poly.pdbx_strand_id
1 'polypeptide(L)'
;GGTTTGESGGVGGGGQGNVVQGFPEPASAVSARLKLVDNSRLTPQIGWLYPLALLSLVAGLVRHRGSPRTDRDRAGYLMWGTWLLTAAGVLSAIDNLFHTAYVAELAPPLAALSAAGTVALWREHRAAAGGPRGCVLPAVLVTEVGWTLWLASDHTGFAPWLVPLVAVAALCAVLALTHGGWTGGRRTGGPWAPGRIGLAGLLAGCLAMFAAPAAWSLSVLNERYAGSAFDASAGPRPAGPGTGTAYVGGPGATGSLDPDVRTSLTADERELLAYVEKHNGRAKYPLSTETWPTAAPFVYAEGLPVLSLAGSNGAEPVSLARYRRLVATGALRHALVGGGNGLAKGTEAARISAWVRSACAEVDPGAYGAAPAKTAPSAGVTPQTLYRFTAADATAD
;
A
#
# COMPACT_ATOMS: atom_id res chain seq x y z
N GLY A 1 61.11 18.79 4.09
CA GLY A 1 61.43 17.38 3.80
C GLY A 1 60.37 16.53 4.45
N GLY A 2 59.73 15.64 3.69
CA GLY A 2 58.71 14.72 4.20
C GLY A 2 57.66 14.40 3.15
N THR A 3 58.00 13.52 2.20
CA THR A 3 57.07 12.86 1.27
C THR A 3 57.52 11.41 1.07
N THR A 4 56.55 10.54 0.73
CA THR A 4 56.54 9.06 0.62
C THR A 4 56.06 8.35 1.89
N THR A 5 55.09 7.42 1.90
CA THR A 5 54.45 6.58 0.85
C THR A 5 53.23 5.88 1.47
N GLY A 6 52.23 5.51 0.66
CA GLY A 6 51.19 4.58 1.10
C GLY A 6 49.95 4.51 0.20
N GLU A 7 50.13 4.21 -1.08
CA GLU A 7 49.05 3.71 -1.95
C GLU A 7 48.47 2.41 -1.36
N SER A 8 47.16 2.39 -1.13
CA SER A 8 46.39 1.15 -1.00
C SER A 8 45.11 1.29 -1.85
N GLY A 9 44.89 0.29 -2.69
CA GLY A 9 43.92 0.30 -3.77
C GLY A 9 42.48 0.29 -3.28
N GLY A 10 41.69 1.21 -3.84
CA GLY A 10 40.22 1.19 -3.76
C GLY A 10 39.66 0.26 -4.84
N VAL A 11 39.18 -0.90 -4.41
CA VAL A 11 38.44 -1.87 -5.23
C VAL A 11 37.12 -1.24 -5.72
N GLY A 12 36.80 -1.53 -6.98
CA GLY A 12 35.69 -0.97 -7.76
C GLY A 12 34.32 -1.02 -7.09
N GLY A 13 33.68 0.14 -7.03
CA GLY A 13 32.23 0.27 -6.90
C GLY A 13 31.61 0.36 -8.30
N GLY A 14 30.83 -0.64 -8.70
CA GLY A 14 30.17 -0.63 -10.00
C GLY A 14 28.99 -1.59 -10.03
N GLY A 15 27.77 -1.05 -9.91
CA GLY A 15 26.54 -1.80 -10.18
C GLY A 15 25.43 -1.67 -9.14
N GLN A 16 25.18 -0.49 -8.56
CA GLN A 16 23.88 -0.25 -7.91
C GLN A 16 22.88 0.21 -8.98
N GLY A 17 21.99 -0.69 -9.38
CA GLY A 17 20.80 -0.33 -10.13
C GLY A 17 19.95 0.67 -9.35
N ASN A 18 19.18 1.50 -10.06
CA ASN A 18 18.23 2.43 -9.46
C ASN A 18 17.17 1.66 -8.67
N VAL A 19 17.38 1.51 -7.37
CA VAL A 19 16.37 1.04 -6.43
C VAL A 19 15.43 2.21 -6.17
N VAL A 20 14.12 1.99 -6.34
CA VAL A 20 13.08 2.87 -5.80
C VAL A 20 13.37 2.98 -4.30
N GLN A 21 13.81 4.14 -3.83
CA GLN A 21 14.05 4.33 -2.40
C GLN A 21 12.67 4.31 -1.72
N GLY A 22 12.42 3.23 -0.98
CA GLY A 22 11.23 3.11 -0.16
C GLY A 22 11.19 4.22 0.90
N PHE A 23 10.02 4.39 1.49
CA PHE A 23 9.78 5.33 2.58
C PHE A 23 10.86 5.21 3.68
N PRO A 24 11.20 6.31 4.37
CA PRO A 24 12.26 6.31 5.38
C PRO A 24 12.08 5.17 6.40
N GLU A 25 13.15 4.38 6.54
CA GLU A 25 13.26 3.22 7.43
C GLU A 25 13.13 3.62 8.91
N PRO A 26 12.62 2.73 9.78
CA PRO A 26 12.61 2.97 11.21
C PRO A 26 14.05 3.02 11.77
N ALA A 27 14.29 3.93 12.72
CA ALA A 27 15.62 4.31 13.21
C ALA A 27 16.45 3.20 13.91
N SER A 28 15.94 1.98 14.07
CA SER A 28 16.65 0.87 14.72
C SER A 28 16.26 -0.51 14.20
N ALA A 29 17.17 -1.49 14.32
CA ALA A 29 16.92 -2.89 13.95
C ALA A 29 15.81 -3.57 14.78
N VAL A 30 15.53 -3.08 16.00
CA VAL A 30 14.43 -3.56 16.85
C VAL A 30 13.09 -3.04 16.31
N SER A 31 13.04 -1.75 15.95
CA SER A 31 11.90 -1.12 15.29
C SER A 31 11.61 -1.76 13.92
N ALA A 32 12.66 -2.20 13.20
CA ALA A 32 12.52 -2.94 11.96
C ALA A 32 11.84 -4.31 12.15
N ARG A 33 12.08 -5.02 13.27
CA ARG A 33 11.45 -6.32 13.57
C ARG A 33 10.03 -6.21 14.11
N LEU A 34 9.74 -5.12 14.83
CA LEU A 34 8.40 -4.79 15.36
C LEU A 34 7.59 -3.90 14.42
N LYS A 35 7.98 -3.75 13.16
CA LYS A 35 7.32 -2.87 12.19
C LYS A 35 5.86 -3.18 11.92
N LEU A 36 5.37 -4.39 12.21
CA LEU A 36 3.94 -4.68 12.09
C LEU A 36 3.11 -4.12 13.26
N VAL A 37 3.76 -3.68 14.35
CA VAL A 37 3.16 -3.20 15.60
C VAL A 37 3.47 -1.73 15.84
N ASP A 38 4.72 -1.31 15.68
CA ASP A 38 5.22 0.03 16.03
C ASP A 38 5.27 1.01 14.83
N ASN A 39 5.00 0.53 13.62
CA ASN A 39 5.08 1.37 12.43
C ASN A 39 3.76 2.11 12.20
N SER A 40 3.78 3.44 12.36
CA SER A 40 2.63 4.31 12.16
C SER A 40 2.02 4.26 10.74
N ARG A 41 2.76 3.78 9.74
CA ARG A 41 2.25 3.56 8.37
C ARG A 41 1.57 2.21 8.20
N LEU A 42 2.12 1.13 8.77
CA LEU A 42 1.63 -0.24 8.52
C LEU A 42 0.57 -0.67 9.52
N THR A 43 0.76 -0.37 10.81
CA THR A 43 -0.10 -0.88 11.88
C THR A 43 -1.55 -0.42 11.72
N PRO A 44 -1.87 0.86 11.42
CA PRO A 44 -3.25 1.30 11.23
C PRO A 44 -3.95 0.70 10.00
N GLN A 45 -3.22 0.03 9.10
CA GLN A 45 -3.80 -0.59 7.90
C GLN A 45 -4.39 -1.98 8.18
N ILE A 46 -3.95 -2.65 9.25
CA ILE A 46 -4.33 -4.04 9.52
C ILE A 46 -4.50 -4.37 11.01
N GLY A 47 -3.84 -3.61 11.88
CA GLY A 47 -3.56 -3.97 13.27
C GLY A 47 -4.72 -3.82 14.23
N TRP A 48 -5.88 -3.36 13.79
CA TRP A 48 -7.03 -3.04 14.65
C TRP A 48 -7.42 -4.19 15.58
N LEU A 49 -7.42 -5.43 15.07
CA LEU A 49 -7.88 -6.62 15.79
C LEU A 49 -6.76 -7.48 16.40
N TYR A 50 -5.53 -6.96 16.52
CA TYR A 50 -4.40 -7.73 17.03
C TYR A 50 -4.63 -8.29 18.44
N PRO A 51 -5.03 -7.50 19.46
CA PRO A 51 -5.20 -8.05 20.81
C PRO A 51 -6.23 -9.17 20.86
N LEU A 52 -7.41 -8.97 20.27
CA LEU A 52 -8.44 -10.01 20.22
C LEU A 52 -7.96 -11.27 19.50
N ALA A 53 -7.34 -11.14 18.32
CA ALA A 53 -6.89 -12.29 17.55
C ALA A 53 -5.81 -13.10 18.27
N LEU A 54 -4.83 -12.41 18.89
CA LEU A 54 -3.73 -13.05 19.60
C LEU A 54 -4.20 -13.70 20.91
N LEU A 55 -5.06 -13.02 21.68
CA LEU A 55 -5.65 -13.59 22.89
C LEU A 55 -6.54 -14.79 22.55
N SER A 56 -7.31 -14.71 21.46
CA SER A 56 -8.11 -15.83 20.94
C SER A 56 -7.25 -17.03 20.56
N LEU A 57 -6.14 -16.80 19.84
CA LEU A 57 -5.21 -17.85 19.45
C LEU A 57 -4.63 -18.56 20.68
N VAL A 58 -4.13 -17.81 21.66
CA VAL A 58 -3.56 -18.37 22.90
C VAL A 58 -4.63 -19.13 23.69
N ALA A 59 -5.79 -18.52 23.93
CA ALA A 59 -6.87 -19.14 24.69
C ALA A 59 -7.38 -20.42 24.00
N GLY A 60 -7.57 -20.38 22.68
CA GLY A 60 -7.98 -21.53 21.87
C GLY A 60 -6.98 -22.68 21.94
N LEU A 61 -5.68 -22.40 21.75
CA LEU A 61 -4.65 -23.43 21.83
C LEU A 61 -4.51 -24.02 23.25
N VAL A 62 -4.59 -23.18 24.30
CA VAL A 62 -4.54 -23.65 25.69
C VAL A 62 -5.74 -24.54 26.02
N ARG A 63 -6.94 -24.14 25.58
CA ARG A 63 -8.18 -24.89 25.80
C ARG A 63 -8.17 -26.24 25.08
N HIS A 64 -7.61 -26.30 23.88
CA HIS A 64 -7.58 -27.51 23.05
C HIS A 64 -6.23 -28.27 23.12
N ARG A 65 -5.33 -27.94 24.05
CA ARG A 65 -3.99 -28.56 24.16
C ARG A 65 -4.02 -30.07 24.39
N GLY A 66 -5.04 -30.55 25.10
CA GLY A 66 -5.25 -31.97 25.41
C GLY A 66 -6.15 -32.69 24.40
N SER A 67 -6.72 -31.98 23.44
CA SER A 67 -7.65 -32.57 22.47
C SER A 67 -6.92 -33.45 21.45
N PRO A 68 -7.55 -34.52 20.92
CA PRO A 68 -6.98 -35.36 19.87
C PRO A 68 -6.54 -34.54 18.64
N ARG A 69 -5.59 -35.05 17.85
CA ARG A 69 -5.13 -34.38 16.62
C ARG A 69 -6.23 -34.24 15.55
N THR A 70 -7.32 -34.99 15.67
CA THR A 70 -8.50 -34.95 14.80
C THR A 70 -9.54 -33.92 15.24
N ASP A 71 -9.31 -33.22 16.36
CA ASP A 71 -10.20 -32.16 16.84
C ASP A 71 -10.20 -30.97 15.87
N ARG A 72 -11.39 -30.62 15.37
CA ARG A 72 -11.54 -29.58 14.34
C ARG A 72 -11.23 -28.19 14.87
N ASP A 73 -11.58 -27.91 16.12
CA ASP A 73 -11.31 -26.61 16.75
C ASP A 73 -9.80 -26.41 16.92
N ARG A 74 -9.09 -27.43 17.46
CA ARG A 74 -7.63 -27.43 17.52
C ARG A 74 -6.99 -27.21 16.15
N ALA A 75 -7.45 -27.93 15.13
CA ALA A 75 -6.95 -27.80 13.77
C ALA A 75 -7.17 -26.38 13.21
N GLY A 76 -8.34 -25.78 13.47
CA GLY A 76 -8.65 -24.42 13.07
C GLY A 76 -7.70 -23.38 13.67
N TYR A 77 -7.50 -23.41 14.99
CA TYR A 77 -6.56 -22.50 15.66
C TYR A 77 -5.12 -22.68 15.19
N LEU A 78 -4.68 -23.92 14.97
CA LEU A 78 -3.35 -24.20 14.44
C LEU A 78 -3.19 -23.68 13.01
N MET A 79 -4.17 -23.89 12.14
CA MET A 79 -4.12 -23.46 10.74
C MET A 79 -4.06 -21.92 10.64
N TRP A 80 -5.03 -21.24 11.24
CA TRP A 80 -5.09 -19.77 11.19
C TRP A 80 -3.95 -19.11 11.95
N GLY A 81 -3.54 -19.68 13.09
CA GLY A 81 -2.38 -19.24 13.84
C GLY A 81 -1.07 -19.43 13.08
N THR A 82 -0.89 -20.56 12.41
CA THR A 82 0.30 -20.82 11.58
C THR A 82 0.35 -19.85 10.41
N TRP A 83 -0.76 -19.61 9.70
CA TRP A 83 -0.82 -18.57 8.67
C TRP A 83 -0.42 -17.21 9.24
N LEU A 84 -1.08 -16.75 10.33
CA LEU A 84 -0.79 -15.45 10.94
C LEU A 84 0.68 -15.30 11.30
N LEU A 85 1.25 -16.28 12.00
CA LEU A 85 2.62 -16.20 12.51
C LEU A 85 3.67 -16.30 11.40
N THR A 86 3.43 -17.14 10.38
CA THR A 86 4.36 -17.27 9.24
C THR A 86 4.33 -16.03 8.37
N ALA A 87 3.14 -15.53 8.00
CA ALA A 87 3.01 -14.30 7.22
C ALA A 87 3.57 -13.09 7.97
N ALA A 88 3.23 -12.93 9.26
CA ALA A 88 3.80 -11.86 10.08
C ALA A 88 5.33 -11.98 10.21
N GLY A 89 5.85 -13.20 10.38
CA GLY A 89 7.29 -13.46 10.45
C GLY A 89 8.02 -13.07 9.16
N VAL A 90 7.48 -13.44 7.99
CA VAL A 90 8.03 -13.07 6.68
C VAL A 90 7.96 -11.56 6.47
N LEU A 91 6.80 -10.93 6.71
CA LEU A 91 6.63 -9.48 6.56
C LEU A 91 7.54 -8.69 7.52
N SER A 92 7.75 -9.17 8.76
CA SER A 92 8.71 -8.59 9.69
C SER A 92 10.17 -8.77 9.25
N ALA A 93 10.49 -9.85 8.52
CA ALA A 93 11.84 -10.14 8.04
C ALA A 93 12.20 -9.40 6.74
N ILE A 94 11.23 -9.01 5.92
CA ILE A 94 11.47 -8.23 4.69
C ILE A 94 11.89 -6.82 5.08
N ASP A 95 13.11 -6.41 4.74
CA ASP A 95 13.65 -5.09 5.10
C ASP A 95 12.71 -3.96 4.65
N ASN A 96 12.33 -3.95 3.36
CA ASN A 96 11.54 -2.87 2.78
C ASN A 96 10.14 -3.31 2.31
N LEU A 97 9.10 -2.94 3.06
CA LEU A 97 7.69 -3.11 2.68
C LEU A 97 7.19 -1.88 1.92
N PHE A 98 7.38 -1.91 0.60
CA PHE A 98 7.04 -0.78 -0.28
C PHE A 98 5.55 -0.42 -0.27
N HIS A 99 4.66 -1.40 -0.16
CA HIS A 99 3.22 -1.18 -0.26
C HIS A 99 2.51 -1.60 1.03
N THR A 100 1.63 -0.75 1.54
CA THR A 100 0.74 -1.09 2.66
C THR A 100 -0.18 -2.26 2.32
N ALA A 101 -0.49 -2.46 1.03
CA ALA A 101 -1.29 -3.58 0.57
C ALA A 101 -0.73 -4.96 0.99
N TYR A 102 0.58 -5.09 1.24
CA TYR A 102 1.16 -6.36 1.68
C TYR A 102 0.60 -6.84 3.02
N VAL A 103 0.23 -5.93 3.92
CA VAL A 103 -0.32 -6.34 5.22
C VAL A 103 -1.75 -6.87 5.12
N ALA A 104 -2.45 -6.67 3.99
CA ALA A 104 -3.76 -7.26 3.74
C ALA A 104 -3.75 -8.80 3.80
N GLU A 105 -2.58 -9.43 3.58
CA GLU A 105 -2.36 -10.86 3.74
C GLU A 105 -2.70 -11.38 5.15
N LEU A 106 -2.60 -10.52 6.18
CA LEU A 106 -2.94 -10.90 7.56
C LEU A 106 -4.45 -10.81 7.84
N ALA A 107 -5.26 -10.25 6.94
CA ALA A 107 -6.68 -10.01 7.20
C ALA A 107 -7.49 -11.31 7.40
N PRO A 108 -7.36 -12.36 6.56
CA PRO A 108 -8.09 -13.62 6.76
C PRO A 108 -7.83 -14.29 8.11
N PRO A 109 -6.57 -14.53 8.55
CA PRO A 109 -6.33 -15.17 9.84
C PRO A 109 -6.75 -14.29 11.03
N LEU A 110 -6.58 -12.96 10.96
CA LEU A 110 -7.06 -12.05 12.01
C LEU A 110 -8.59 -12.11 12.14
N ALA A 111 -9.31 -12.10 11.02
CA ALA A 111 -10.76 -12.20 11.02
C ALA A 111 -11.25 -13.54 11.59
N ALA A 112 -10.63 -14.66 11.16
CA ALA A 112 -11.00 -15.99 11.62
C ALA A 112 -10.76 -16.17 13.13
N LEU A 113 -9.58 -15.78 13.63
CA LEU A 113 -9.23 -15.89 15.04
C LEU A 113 -10.09 -14.96 15.91
N SER A 114 -10.33 -13.72 15.47
CA SER A 114 -11.19 -12.79 16.18
C SER A 114 -12.64 -13.27 16.24
N ALA A 115 -13.19 -13.79 15.14
CA ALA A 115 -14.55 -14.32 15.11
C ALA A 115 -14.71 -15.55 16.03
N ALA A 116 -13.79 -16.51 15.96
CA ALA A 116 -13.78 -17.69 16.82
C ALA A 116 -13.64 -17.29 18.30
N GLY A 117 -12.75 -16.35 18.60
CA GLY A 117 -12.49 -15.82 19.94
C GLY A 117 -13.71 -15.15 20.55
N THR A 118 -14.34 -14.24 19.81
CA THR A 118 -15.56 -13.55 20.26
C THR A 118 -16.68 -14.53 20.59
N VAL A 119 -16.90 -15.55 19.76
CA VAL A 119 -17.92 -16.58 20.02
C VAL A 119 -17.57 -17.42 21.26
N ALA A 120 -16.30 -17.83 21.40
CA ALA A 120 -15.84 -18.61 22.55
C ALA A 120 -15.96 -17.81 23.86
N LEU A 121 -15.45 -16.58 23.88
CA LEU A 121 -15.51 -15.67 25.03
C LEU A 121 -16.95 -15.35 25.42
N TRP A 122 -17.85 -15.14 24.45
CA TRP A 122 -19.28 -14.94 24.73
C TRP A 122 -19.92 -16.16 25.39
N ARG A 123 -19.66 -17.36 24.87
CA ARG A 123 -20.17 -18.61 25.45
C ARG A 123 -19.65 -18.81 26.87
N GLU A 124 -18.36 -18.56 27.10
CA GLU A 124 -17.75 -18.65 28.44
C GLU A 124 -18.30 -17.60 29.39
N HIS A 125 -18.47 -16.35 28.94
CA HIS A 125 -19.05 -15.27 29.74
C HIS A 125 -20.46 -15.64 30.23
N ARG A 126 -21.30 -16.19 29.34
CA ARG A 126 -22.65 -16.65 29.74
C ARG A 126 -22.62 -17.87 30.67
N ALA A 127 -21.69 -18.81 30.45
CA ALA A 127 -21.57 -20.00 31.28
C ALA A 127 -21.01 -19.69 32.68
N ALA A 128 -20.20 -18.63 32.80
CA ALA A 128 -19.56 -18.19 34.03
C ALA A 128 -20.30 -17.04 34.74
N ALA A 129 -21.60 -16.84 34.46
CA ALA A 129 -22.40 -15.79 35.08
C ALA A 129 -22.31 -15.87 36.62
N GLY A 130 -21.80 -14.81 37.26
CA GLY A 130 -21.59 -14.72 38.71
C GLY A 130 -20.23 -15.24 39.22
N GLY A 131 -19.37 -15.79 38.35
CA GLY A 131 -18.01 -16.25 38.71
C GLY A 131 -16.89 -15.36 38.15
N PRO A 132 -15.64 -15.51 38.62
CA PRO A 132 -14.50 -14.68 38.18
C PRO A 132 -14.18 -14.83 36.69
N ARG A 133 -14.50 -15.98 36.09
CA ARG A 133 -14.34 -16.23 34.64
C ARG A 133 -15.29 -15.38 33.78
N GLY A 134 -16.39 -14.87 34.35
CA GLY A 134 -17.27 -13.93 33.66
C GLY A 134 -16.56 -12.60 33.31
N CYS A 135 -15.47 -12.26 33.99
CA CYS A 135 -14.72 -11.02 33.73
C CYS A 135 -13.75 -11.11 32.53
N VAL A 136 -13.54 -12.30 31.95
CA VAL A 136 -12.58 -12.47 30.84
C VAL A 136 -13.02 -11.68 29.60
N LEU A 137 -14.29 -11.78 29.20
CA LEU A 137 -14.79 -11.03 28.03
C LEU A 137 -14.69 -9.50 28.23
N PRO A 138 -15.14 -8.90 29.36
CA PRO A 138 -14.88 -7.50 29.65
C PRO A 138 -13.40 -7.12 29.64
N ALA A 139 -12.52 -7.96 30.19
CA ALA A 139 -11.09 -7.69 30.20
C ALA A 139 -10.49 -7.65 28.78
N VAL A 140 -10.83 -8.64 27.94
CA VAL A 140 -10.41 -8.66 26.53
C VAL A 140 -10.93 -7.43 25.78
N LEU A 141 -12.18 -7.05 26.01
CA LEU A 141 -12.76 -5.84 25.42
C LEU A 141 -12.01 -4.57 25.83
N VAL A 142 -11.64 -4.44 27.11
CA VAL A 142 -10.85 -3.28 27.59
C VAL A 142 -9.47 -3.26 26.94
N THR A 143 -8.81 -4.42 26.81
CA THR A 143 -7.51 -4.52 26.14
C THR A 143 -7.61 -4.11 24.67
N GLU A 144 -8.62 -4.61 23.96
CA GLU A 144 -8.87 -4.31 22.55
C GLU A 144 -9.18 -2.82 22.32
N VAL A 145 -10.03 -2.25 23.16
CA VAL A 145 -10.38 -0.82 23.07
C VAL A 145 -9.17 0.05 23.41
N GLY A 146 -8.39 -0.31 24.43
CA GLY A 146 -7.16 0.41 24.77
C GLY A 146 -6.17 0.47 23.60
N TRP A 147 -6.01 -0.65 22.90
CA TRP A 147 -5.22 -0.73 21.67
C TRP A 147 -5.80 0.12 20.53
N THR A 148 -7.11 0.04 20.31
CA THR A 148 -7.82 0.84 19.28
C THR A 148 -7.67 2.34 19.53
N LEU A 149 -7.79 2.77 20.80
CA LEU A 149 -7.64 4.17 21.19
C LEU A 149 -6.19 4.65 21.03
N TRP A 150 -5.20 3.78 21.31
CA TRP A 150 -3.79 4.07 21.06
C TRP A 150 -3.49 4.25 19.56
N LEU A 151 -4.01 3.37 18.69
CA LEU A 151 -3.87 3.55 17.23
C LEU A 151 -4.55 4.83 16.72
N ALA A 152 -5.71 5.17 17.30
CA ALA A 152 -6.46 6.36 16.91
C ALA A 152 -5.89 7.67 17.48
N SER A 153 -5.11 7.64 18.56
CA SER A 153 -4.63 8.86 19.23
C SER A 153 -3.68 9.69 18.38
N ASP A 154 -2.94 9.04 17.48
CA ASP A 154 -2.03 9.72 16.54
C ASP A 154 -2.79 10.39 15.38
N HIS A 155 -4.10 10.18 15.29
CA HIS A 155 -4.92 10.49 14.12
C HIS A 155 -6.20 11.25 14.47
N THR A 156 -6.21 12.00 15.57
CA THR A 156 -7.41 12.70 16.10
C THR A 156 -8.03 13.70 15.13
N GLY A 157 -7.25 14.26 14.19
CA GLY A 157 -7.74 15.17 13.15
C GLY A 157 -8.53 14.48 12.02
N PHE A 158 -8.42 13.17 11.86
CA PHE A 158 -9.08 12.41 10.79
C PHE A 158 -10.58 12.23 11.06
N ALA A 159 -10.92 11.73 12.24
CA ALA A 159 -12.28 11.47 12.68
C ALA A 159 -12.43 11.87 14.15
N PRO A 160 -12.65 13.17 14.45
CA PRO A 160 -12.71 13.67 15.83
C PRO A 160 -13.79 13.00 16.70
N TRP A 161 -14.83 12.47 16.07
CA TRP A 161 -15.93 11.75 16.72
C TRP A 161 -15.59 10.30 17.08
N LEU A 162 -14.53 9.72 16.51
CA LEU A 162 -14.26 8.28 16.61
C LEU A 162 -13.81 7.88 18.02
N VAL A 163 -12.84 8.60 18.56
CA VAL A 163 -12.32 8.38 19.92
C VAL A 163 -13.45 8.47 20.97
N PRO A 164 -14.26 9.54 21.04
CA PRO A 164 -15.35 9.61 22.01
C PRO A 164 -16.43 8.54 21.76
N LEU A 165 -16.76 8.22 20.50
CA LEU A 165 -17.71 7.15 20.18
C LEU A 165 -17.23 5.78 20.71
N VAL A 166 -15.98 5.40 20.40
CA VAL A 166 -15.39 4.13 20.85
C VAL A 166 -15.31 4.07 22.36
N ALA A 167 -14.87 5.16 23.03
CA ALA A 167 -14.77 5.21 24.48
C ALA A 167 -16.14 5.05 25.17
N VAL A 168 -17.17 5.75 24.69
CA VAL A 168 -18.53 5.64 25.24
C VAL A 168 -19.13 4.27 24.97
N ALA A 169 -19.00 3.74 23.75
CA ALA A 169 -19.48 2.41 23.40
C ALA A 169 -18.82 1.32 24.25
N ALA A 170 -17.50 1.42 24.47
CA ALA A 170 -16.75 0.52 25.33
C ALA A 170 -17.21 0.59 26.79
N LEU A 171 -17.39 1.81 27.32
CA LEU A 171 -17.90 2.00 28.68
C LEU A 171 -19.29 1.36 28.84
N CYS A 172 -20.22 1.63 27.92
CA CYS A 172 -21.55 1.02 27.92
C CYS A 172 -21.49 -0.51 27.85
N ALA A 173 -20.61 -1.05 27.00
CA ALA A 173 -20.42 -2.49 26.86
C ALA A 173 -19.87 -3.11 28.13
N VAL A 174 -18.80 -2.56 28.72
CA VAL A 174 -18.20 -3.07 29.97
C VAL A 174 -19.20 -3.02 31.11
N LEU A 175 -19.94 -1.91 31.28
CA LEU A 175 -20.98 -1.80 32.30
C LEU A 175 -22.11 -2.82 32.08
N ALA A 176 -22.59 -2.98 30.84
CA ALA A 176 -23.65 -3.95 30.54
C ALA A 176 -23.22 -5.41 30.75
N LEU A 177 -21.99 -5.77 30.35
CA LEU A 177 -21.45 -7.12 30.49
C LEU A 177 -21.15 -7.46 31.96
N THR A 178 -20.64 -6.50 32.73
CA THR A 178 -20.38 -6.70 34.17
C THR A 178 -21.67 -6.73 34.98
N HIS A 179 -22.61 -5.81 34.75
CA HIS A 179 -23.91 -5.82 35.44
C HIS A 179 -24.76 -7.03 35.04
N GLY A 180 -24.78 -7.40 33.75
CA GLY A 180 -25.51 -8.56 33.25
C GLY A 180 -24.97 -9.88 33.80
N GLY A 181 -23.64 -10.03 33.84
CA GLY A 181 -22.99 -11.21 34.42
C GLY A 181 -23.16 -11.32 35.94
N TRP A 182 -23.23 -10.20 36.65
CA TRP A 182 -23.33 -10.18 38.12
C TRP A 182 -24.77 -10.34 38.64
N THR A 183 -25.76 -9.83 37.91
CA THR A 183 -27.18 -9.92 38.28
C THR A 183 -27.87 -11.19 37.76
N GLY A 184 -27.38 -11.78 36.66
CA GLY A 184 -27.92 -13.01 36.08
C GLY A 184 -27.68 -14.27 36.91
N GLY A 185 -26.59 -14.33 37.69
CA GLY A 185 -26.28 -15.45 38.59
C GLY A 185 -27.10 -15.49 39.89
N ARG A 186 -27.87 -14.45 40.20
CA ARG A 186 -28.59 -14.30 41.48
C ARG A 186 -30.13 -14.29 41.38
N ARG A 187 -30.73 -14.36 40.18
CA ARG A 187 -32.20 -14.26 40.04
C ARG A 187 -32.80 -15.40 39.22
N THR A 188 -33.30 -16.40 39.94
CA THR A 188 -34.44 -17.22 39.53
C THR A 188 -35.70 -16.35 39.50
N GLY A 189 -36.17 -15.93 38.32
CA GLY A 189 -37.53 -15.39 38.15
C GLY A 189 -37.61 -14.04 37.43
N GLY A 190 -37.88 -14.06 36.13
CA GLY A 190 -38.19 -12.87 35.31
C GLY A 190 -37.86 -13.09 33.83
N PRO A 191 -38.82 -13.43 32.95
CA PRO A 191 -38.49 -13.98 31.63
C PRO A 191 -38.02 -12.96 30.55
N TRP A 192 -37.96 -11.65 30.85
CA TRP A 192 -38.00 -10.60 29.81
C TRP A 192 -36.86 -9.54 29.87
N ALA A 193 -36.04 -9.51 30.93
CA ALA A 193 -35.07 -8.42 31.17
C ALA A 193 -33.57 -8.71 30.92
N PRO A 194 -33.00 -9.91 31.21
CA PRO A 194 -31.54 -10.10 31.13
C PRO A 194 -30.99 -10.20 29.70
N GLY A 195 -31.81 -10.66 28.75
CA GLY A 195 -31.38 -10.83 27.35
C GLY A 195 -31.17 -9.51 26.60
N ARG A 196 -31.97 -8.48 26.90
CA ARG A 196 -31.90 -7.18 26.20
C ARG A 196 -30.66 -6.38 26.61
N ILE A 197 -30.30 -6.40 27.90
CA ILE A 197 -29.09 -5.72 28.41
C ILE A 197 -27.83 -6.42 27.91
N GLY A 198 -27.81 -7.76 27.91
CA GLY A 198 -26.71 -8.54 27.34
C GLY A 198 -26.54 -8.29 25.83
N LEU A 199 -27.65 -8.24 25.07
CA LEU A 199 -27.62 -7.91 23.65
C LEU A 199 -27.15 -6.47 23.41
N ALA A 200 -27.63 -5.50 24.20
CA ALA A 200 -27.17 -4.11 24.10
C ALA A 200 -25.68 -3.98 24.42
N GLY A 201 -25.18 -4.69 25.43
CA GLY A 201 -23.76 -4.76 25.76
C GLY A 201 -22.91 -5.39 24.66
N LEU A 202 -23.42 -6.45 24.02
CA LEU A 202 -22.77 -7.08 22.87
C LEU A 202 -22.72 -6.11 21.67
N LEU A 203 -23.82 -5.46 21.34
CA LEU A 203 -23.87 -4.49 20.24
C LEU A 203 -22.96 -3.29 20.51
N ALA A 204 -22.94 -2.78 21.74
CA ALA A 204 -22.02 -1.72 22.14
C ALA A 204 -20.55 -2.18 22.07
N GLY A 205 -20.26 -3.44 22.43
CA GLY A 205 -18.93 -4.03 22.31
C GLY A 205 -18.49 -4.15 20.85
N CYS A 206 -19.37 -4.66 19.99
CA CYS A 206 -19.14 -4.69 18.54
C CYS A 206 -18.90 -3.28 17.98
N LEU A 207 -19.69 -2.29 18.39
CA LEU A 207 -19.50 -0.91 17.98
C LEU A 207 -18.13 -0.37 18.43
N ALA A 208 -17.74 -0.61 19.67
CA ALA A 208 -16.44 -0.19 20.20
C ALA A 208 -15.26 -0.82 19.44
N MET A 209 -15.39 -2.08 19.05
CA MET A 209 -14.33 -2.81 18.32
C MET A 209 -14.25 -2.46 16.83
N PHE A 210 -15.41 -2.28 16.18
CA PHE A 210 -15.45 -2.19 14.73
C PHE A 210 -15.60 -0.76 14.18
N ALA A 211 -15.99 0.22 15.00
CA ALA A 211 -16.17 1.59 14.52
C ALA A 211 -14.89 2.16 13.90
N ALA A 212 -13.73 1.94 14.52
CA ALA A 212 -12.45 2.44 14.02
C ALA A 212 -11.97 1.77 12.73
N PRO A 213 -11.85 0.43 12.64
CA PRO A 213 -11.49 -0.22 11.38
C PRO A 213 -12.52 0.02 10.27
N ALA A 214 -13.81 0.18 10.61
CA ALA A 214 -14.83 0.55 9.62
C ALA A 214 -14.64 1.98 9.10
N ALA A 215 -14.37 2.95 9.98
CA ALA A 215 -14.09 4.33 9.60
C ALA A 215 -12.83 4.43 8.72
N TRP A 216 -11.78 3.67 9.07
CA TRP A 216 -10.58 3.55 8.23
C TRP A 216 -10.93 2.94 6.87
N SER A 217 -11.59 1.80 6.84
CA SER A 217 -11.92 1.10 5.59
C SER A 217 -12.81 1.93 4.67
N LEU A 218 -13.78 2.67 5.22
CA LEU A 218 -14.68 3.54 4.46
C LEU A 218 -14.02 4.83 4.00
N SER A 219 -12.84 5.20 4.52
CA SER A 219 -12.15 6.42 4.12
C SER A 219 -11.83 6.42 2.63
N VAL A 220 -11.64 5.24 2.03
CA VAL A 220 -11.27 5.09 0.62
C VAL A 220 -12.36 5.59 -0.33
N LEU A 221 -13.59 5.77 0.16
CA LEU A 221 -14.68 6.39 -0.59
C LEU A 221 -14.51 7.90 -0.76
N ASN A 222 -13.56 8.51 -0.04
CA ASN A 222 -13.17 9.90 -0.18
C ASN A 222 -11.77 9.95 -0.80
N GLU A 223 -11.66 10.60 -1.95
CA GLU A 223 -10.41 10.72 -2.72
C GLU A 223 -9.24 11.26 -1.86
N ARG A 224 -9.53 12.09 -0.85
CA ARG A 224 -8.54 12.58 0.11
C ARG A 224 -7.79 11.47 0.87
N TYR A 225 -8.41 10.30 1.02
CA TYR A 225 -7.93 9.19 1.85
C TYR A 225 -7.85 7.85 1.09
N ALA A 226 -8.03 7.85 -0.24
CA ALA A 226 -8.11 6.64 -1.07
C ALA A 226 -6.74 6.04 -1.45
N GLY A 227 -5.69 6.34 -0.70
CA GLY A 227 -4.32 5.95 -1.04
C GLY A 227 -3.84 6.60 -2.33
N SER A 228 -2.95 5.96 -3.07
CA SER A 228 -2.43 6.41 -4.36
C SER A 228 -2.33 5.22 -5.34
N ALA A 229 -2.06 5.49 -6.62
CA ALA A 229 -1.79 4.42 -7.58
C ALA A 229 -0.52 3.62 -7.24
N PHE A 230 0.37 4.22 -6.44
CA PHE A 230 1.56 3.56 -5.93
C PHE A 230 1.29 2.81 -4.61
N ASP A 231 0.42 3.29 -3.74
CA ASP A 231 0.21 2.70 -2.42
C ASP A 231 -1.27 2.69 -2.01
N ALA A 232 -1.87 1.50 -2.03
CA ALA A 232 -3.24 1.29 -1.56
C ALA A 232 -3.28 1.33 -0.03
N SER A 233 -3.64 2.50 0.50
CA SER A 233 -3.77 2.77 1.94
C SER A 233 -5.14 3.37 2.25
N ALA A 234 -5.57 3.16 3.49
CA ALA A 234 -6.79 3.72 4.04
C ALA A 234 -6.50 4.57 5.29
N GLY A 235 -7.44 5.42 5.65
CA GLY A 235 -7.33 6.40 6.71
C GLY A 235 -6.50 7.64 6.36
N PRO A 236 -6.10 8.41 7.37
CA PRO A 236 -5.31 9.63 7.17
C PRO A 236 -3.92 9.30 6.61
N ARG A 237 -3.51 10.07 5.61
CA ARG A 237 -2.13 10.02 5.09
C ARG A 237 -1.18 10.61 6.14
N PRO A 238 -0.01 10.02 6.42
CA PRO A 238 1.00 10.63 7.28
C PRO A 238 1.33 12.05 6.80
N ALA A 239 1.27 13.05 7.69
CA ALA A 239 1.62 14.42 7.35
C ALA A 239 3.15 14.57 7.34
N GLY A 240 3.76 14.83 6.18
CA GLY A 240 5.19 15.12 6.06
C GLY A 240 5.63 15.42 4.63
N PRO A 241 6.71 16.18 4.42
CA PRO A 241 7.31 16.32 3.10
C PRO A 241 7.80 14.94 2.62
N GLY A 242 7.25 14.45 1.51
CA GLY A 242 7.62 13.15 0.93
C GLY A 242 6.71 11.97 1.26
N THR A 243 5.56 12.18 1.93
CA THR A 243 4.67 11.07 2.37
C THR A 243 3.68 10.56 1.32
N GLY A 244 3.73 11.11 0.11
CA GLY A 244 3.01 10.56 -1.06
C GLY A 244 3.91 10.31 -2.27
N THR A 245 5.16 10.73 -2.22
CA THR A 245 6.03 10.67 -3.39
C THR A 245 6.92 9.44 -3.28
N ALA A 246 6.62 8.42 -4.08
CA ALA A 246 7.59 7.35 -4.33
C ALA A 246 8.83 8.00 -4.98
N TYR A 247 9.97 7.95 -4.29
CA TYR A 247 11.24 8.40 -4.84
C TYR A 247 11.75 7.32 -5.79
N VAL A 248 11.57 7.56 -7.09
CA VAL A 248 12.25 6.76 -8.12
C VAL A 248 13.61 7.40 -8.37
N GLY A 249 14.65 6.93 -7.68
CA GLY A 249 16.03 7.28 -8.02
C GLY A 249 17.00 7.20 -6.84
N GLY A 250 18.25 6.87 -7.15
CA GLY A 250 19.35 6.79 -6.20
C GLY A 250 19.78 8.15 -5.62
N PRO A 251 20.89 8.18 -4.85
CA PRO A 251 21.35 9.36 -4.13
C PRO A 251 21.53 10.55 -5.08
N GLY A 252 20.75 11.61 -4.88
CA GLY A 252 20.78 12.84 -5.69
C GLY A 252 19.64 13.03 -6.69
N ALA A 253 18.67 12.12 -6.76
CA ALA A 253 17.47 12.28 -7.59
C ALA A 253 16.32 12.97 -6.83
N THR A 254 15.98 14.21 -7.20
CA THR A 254 14.85 14.99 -6.64
C THR A 254 13.60 14.95 -7.52
N GLY A 255 13.30 13.81 -8.13
CA GLY A 255 12.08 13.64 -8.94
C GLY A 255 11.01 12.92 -8.13
N SER A 256 10.01 13.67 -7.68
CA SER A 256 8.86 13.14 -6.96
C SER A 256 7.84 12.58 -7.97
N LEU A 257 7.48 11.29 -7.89
CA LEU A 257 6.27 10.85 -8.56
C LEU A 257 5.08 11.47 -7.82
N ASP A 258 4.23 12.18 -8.55
CA ASP A 258 2.94 12.61 -8.02
C ASP A 258 2.14 11.34 -7.65
N PRO A 259 1.81 11.12 -6.36
CA PRO A 259 0.99 9.98 -5.94
C PRO A 259 -0.35 9.92 -6.68
N ASP A 260 -0.89 11.08 -7.00
CA ASP A 260 -2.21 11.16 -7.61
C ASP A 260 -2.01 11.00 -9.12
N VAL A 261 -2.15 9.75 -9.60
CA VAL A 261 -2.21 9.46 -11.02
C VAL A 261 -3.34 10.28 -11.62
N ARG A 262 -2.95 11.31 -12.36
CA ARG A 262 -3.88 12.24 -12.98
C ARG A 262 -4.74 11.47 -13.98
N THR A 263 -6.04 11.49 -13.73
CA THR A 263 -7.07 10.96 -14.64
C THR A 263 -7.50 11.98 -15.68
N SER A 264 -6.85 13.15 -15.72
CA SER A 264 -7.09 14.22 -16.67
C SER A 264 -5.78 14.72 -17.28
N LEU A 265 -5.83 15.16 -18.53
CA LEU A 265 -4.69 15.70 -19.27
C LEU A 265 -4.48 17.20 -18.96
N THR A 266 -3.24 17.70 -19.06
CA THR A 266 -2.95 19.14 -19.09
C THR A 266 -3.33 19.73 -20.45
N ALA A 267 -3.20 21.05 -20.61
CA ALA A 267 -3.32 21.67 -21.92
C ALA A 267 -2.26 21.10 -22.89
N ASP A 268 -0.99 21.07 -22.47
CA ASP A 268 0.12 20.58 -23.27
C ASP A 268 -0.04 19.09 -23.64
N GLU A 269 -0.48 18.25 -22.70
CA GLU A 269 -0.74 16.82 -22.95
C GLU A 269 -1.91 16.62 -23.94
N ARG A 270 -2.94 17.48 -23.89
CA ARG A 270 -4.04 17.45 -24.87
C ARG A 270 -3.55 17.81 -26.27
N GLU A 271 -2.72 18.83 -26.40
CA GLU A 271 -2.17 19.26 -27.70
C GLU A 271 -1.22 18.20 -28.28
N LEU A 272 -0.38 17.59 -27.44
CA LEU A 272 0.45 16.44 -27.81
C LEU A 272 -0.40 15.27 -28.28
N LEU A 273 -1.45 14.93 -27.54
CA LEU A 273 -2.33 13.83 -27.90
C LEU A 273 -3.04 14.10 -29.23
N ALA A 274 -3.58 15.30 -29.43
CA ALA A 274 -4.24 15.69 -30.68
C ALA A 274 -3.28 15.57 -31.89
N TYR A 275 -2.01 15.92 -31.71
CA TYR A 275 -0.98 15.69 -32.74
C TYR A 275 -0.78 14.20 -33.01
N VAL A 276 -0.59 13.40 -31.96
CA VAL A 276 -0.37 11.95 -32.06
C VAL A 276 -1.54 11.30 -32.80
N GLU A 277 -2.78 11.54 -32.37
CA GLU A 277 -3.98 10.95 -32.98
C GLU A 277 -4.12 11.30 -34.47
N LYS A 278 -3.90 12.58 -34.81
CA LYS A 278 -3.94 13.06 -36.20
C LYS A 278 -2.93 12.36 -37.11
N HIS A 279 -1.77 11.97 -36.57
CA HIS A 279 -0.66 11.42 -37.36
C HIS A 279 -0.42 9.91 -37.15
N ASN A 280 -1.25 9.24 -36.34
CA ASN A 280 -1.06 7.85 -35.96
C ASN A 280 -1.59 6.81 -36.98
N GLY A 281 -2.55 7.20 -37.82
CA GLY A 281 -3.18 6.26 -38.76
C GLY A 281 -3.88 5.10 -38.04
N ARG A 282 -3.45 3.86 -38.29
CA ARG A 282 -4.03 2.62 -37.70
C ARG A 282 -3.08 1.90 -36.75
N ALA A 283 -2.10 2.60 -36.18
CA ALA A 283 -1.12 1.95 -35.33
C ALA A 283 -1.78 1.39 -34.07
N LYS A 284 -1.37 0.18 -33.68
CA LYS A 284 -1.82 -0.48 -32.45
C LYS A 284 -1.44 0.32 -31.21
N TYR A 285 -0.25 0.92 -31.22
CA TYR A 285 0.28 1.76 -30.15
C TYR A 285 0.52 3.17 -30.71
N PRO A 286 -0.35 4.15 -30.42
CA PRO A 286 -0.20 5.51 -30.93
C PRO A 286 1.06 6.23 -30.47
N LEU A 287 1.44 5.93 -29.23
CA LEU A 287 2.54 6.56 -28.52
C LEU A 287 3.30 5.50 -27.72
N SER A 288 4.60 5.69 -27.60
CA SER A 288 5.42 5.02 -26.60
C SER A 288 6.08 6.03 -25.66
N THR A 289 6.34 5.63 -24.42
CA THR A 289 6.97 6.48 -23.40
C THR A 289 8.07 5.72 -22.69
N GLU A 290 9.07 6.42 -22.16
CA GLU A 290 10.17 5.79 -21.42
C GLU A 290 9.70 5.06 -20.16
N THR A 291 8.68 5.58 -19.47
CA THR A 291 8.21 5.05 -18.18
C THR A 291 6.69 5.04 -18.07
N TRP A 292 6.15 4.21 -17.18
CA TRP A 292 4.71 4.10 -16.96
C TRP A 292 4.06 5.39 -16.40
N PRO A 293 4.70 6.22 -15.55
CA PRO A 293 4.09 7.47 -15.08
C PRO A 293 3.86 8.46 -16.23
N THR A 294 4.75 8.49 -17.23
CA THR A 294 4.56 9.31 -18.43
C THR A 294 3.45 8.77 -19.34
N ALA A 295 3.20 7.46 -19.32
CA ALA A 295 2.09 6.86 -20.08
C ALA A 295 0.74 7.06 -19.41
N ALA A 296 0.71 7.05 -18.07
CA ALA A 296 -0.50 6.95 -17.26
C ALA A 296 -1.59 7.97 -17.63
N PRO A 297 -1.32 9.30 -17.72
CA PRO A 297 -2.38 10.27 -18.02
C PRO A 297 -3.12 9.98 -19.33
N PHE A 298 -2.40 9.59 -20.38
CA PHE A 298 -2.99 9.26 -21.69
C PHE A 298 -3.83 7.97 -21.66
N VAL A 299 -3.40 6.99 -20.85
CA VAL A 299 -4.13 5.72 -20.68
C VAL A 299 -5.41 5.95 -19.86
N TYR A 300 -5.33 6.71 -18.76
CA TYR A 300 -6.46 6.89 -17.85
C TYR A 300 -7.51 7.89 -18.35
N ALA A 301 -7.07 8.99 -18.97
CA ALA A 301 -7.99 10.02 -19.44
C ALA A 301 -8.72 9.58 -20.72
N GLU A 302 -8.01 8.95 -21.66
CA GLU A 302 -8.49 8.75 -23.04
C GLU A 302 -8.48 7.27 -23.48
N GLY A 303 -8.08 6.34 -22.61
CA GLY A 303 -8.03 4.91 -22.93
C GLY A 303 -6.99 4.55 -24.00
N LEU A 304 -5.98 5.42 -24.22
CA LEU A 304 -5.02 5.26 -25.31
C LEU A 304 -4.09 4.06 -25.04
N PRO A 305 -3.89 3.13 -26.00
CA PRO A 305 -2.96 2.02 -25.82
C PRO A 305 -1.51 2.52 -25.96
N VAL A 306 -0.95 3.09 -24.89
CA VAL A 306 0.43 3.59 -24.85
C VAL A 306 1.42 2.45 -24.53
N LEU A 307 2.49 2.36 -25.31
CA LEU A 307 3.57 1.39 -25.07
C LEU A 307 4.62 1.98 -24.12
N SER A 308 4.55 1.63 -22.84
CA SER A 308 5.59 2.00 -21.87
C SER A 308 6.81 1.07 -21.95
N LEU A 309 8.02 1.65 -21.97
CA LEU A 309 9.27 0.90 -22.07
C LEU A 309 9.78 0.36 -20.72
N ALA A 310 9.49 1.05 -19.62
CA ALA A 310 9.91 0.65 -18.27
C ALA A 310 8.72 0.62 -17.29
N GLY A 311 8.56 -0.52 -16.61
CA GLY A 311 7.64 -0.70 -15.49
C GLY A 311 8.28 -0.44 -14.12
N SER A 312 7.48 -0.49 -13.05
CA SER A 312 7.90 -0.23 -11.67
C SER A 312 9.04 -1.13 -11.15
N ASN A 313 9.19 -2.33 -11.71
CA ASN A 313 10.18 -3.34 -11.26
C ASN A 313 11.33 -3.57 -12.25
N GLY A 314 11.55 -2.68 -13.22
CA GLY A 314 12.60 -2.85 -14.23
C GLY A 314 12.39 -4.00 -15.20
N ALA A 315 11.23 -4.68 -15.16
CA ALA A 315 10.82 -5.63 -16.19
C ALA A 315 10.51 -4.87 -17.49
N GLU A 316 11.21 -5.25 -18.56
CA GLU A 316 11.14 -4.56 -19.85
C GLU A 316 10.22 -5.35 -20.78
N PRO A 317 9.01 -4.84 -21.10
CA PRO A 317 8.04 -5.60 -21.88
C PRO A 317 8.48 -5.83 -23.34
N VAL A 318 9.49 -5.09 -23.81
CA VAL A 318 9.89 -5.02 -25.22
C VAL A 318 11.40 -4.88 -25.35
N SER A 319 12.04 -5.78 -26.09
CA SER A 319 13.44 -5.61 -26.54
C SER A 319 13.53 -4.67 -27.74
N LEU A 320 14.70 -4.06 -27.97
CA LEU A 320 14.95 -3.19 -29.13
C LEU A 320 14.58 -3.87 -30.45
N ALA A 321 14.89 -5.16 -30.60
CA ALA A 321 14.51 -5.93 -31.79
C ALA A 321 12.99 -6.01 -31.97
N ARG A 322 12.22 -6.19 -30.88
CA ARG A 322 10.76 -6.18 -30.93
C ARG A 322 10.22 -4.77 -31.17
N TYR A 323 10.85 -3.74 -30.59
CA TYR A 323 10.48 -2.34 -30.79
C TYR A 323 10.65 -1.92 -32.26
N ARG A 324 11.81 -2.22 -32.87
CA ARG A 324 12.07 -2.02 -34.30
C ARG A 324 11.04 -2.72 -35.18
N ARG A 325 10.62 -3.95 -34.84
CA ARG A 325 9.54 -4.64 -35.56
C ARG A 325 8.20 -3.91 -35.49
N LEU A 326 7.82 -3.37 -34.33
CA LEU A 326 6.58 -2.59 -34.20
C LEU A 326 6.62 -1.32 -35.05
N VAL A 327 7.78 -0.68 -35.15
CA VAL A 327 8.00 0.46 -36.05
C VAL A 327 7.90 0.03 -37.52
N ALA A 328 8.59 -1.06 -37.90
CA ALA A 328 8.59 -1.59 -39.27
C ALA A 328 7.19 -1.93 -39.77
N THR A 329 6.35 -2.55 -38.91
CA THR A 329 4.97 -2.91 -39.26
C THR A 329 4.00 -1.72 -39.19
N GLY A 330 4.46 -0.53 -38.79
CA GLY A 330 3.63 0.64 -38.54
C GLY A 330 2.68 0.47 -37.34
N ALA A 331 2.95 -0.51 -36.48
CA ALA A 331 2.17 -0.76 -35.26
C ALA A 331 2.52 0.21 -34.13
N LEU A 332 3.61 0.95 -34.26
CA LEU A 332 4.03 2.06 -33.39
C LEU A 332 4.47 3.24 -34.27
N ARG A 333 4.06 4.47 -33.92
CA ARG A 333 4.30 5.66 -34.77
C ARG A 333 4.97 6.84 -34.08
N HIS A 334 4.89 6.92 -32.76
CA HIS A 334 5.49 8.01 -32.02
C HIS A 334 6.17 7.52 -30.74
N ALA A 335 7.18 8.26 -30.30
CA ALA A 335 7.81 8.09 -29.00
C ALA A 335 7.99 9.44 -28.31
N LEU A 336 7.54 9.51 -27.06
CA LEU A 336 7.84 10.61 -26.16
C LEU A 336 9.03 10.21 -25.30
N VAL A 337 10.15 10.87 -25.50
CA VAL A 337 11.44 10.56 -24.91
C VAL A 337 11.86 11.70 -23.98
N GLY A 338 12.34 11.39 -22.77
CA GLY A 338 12.65 12.37 -21.74
C GLY A 338 11.50 12.62 -20.75
N GLY A 339 11.62 13.67 -19.94
CA GLY A 339 10.62 14.07 -18.94
C GLY A 339 10.65 13.33 -17.62
N GLY A 340 11.67 12.51 -17.37
CA GLY A 340 11.84 11.75 -16.13
C GLY A 340 13.28 11.72 -15.64
N ASN A 341 13.52 10.99 -14.54
CA ASN A 341 14.83 10.87 -13.86
C ASN A 341 15.87 10.01 -14.62
N GLY A 342 15.69 9.85 -15.93
CA GLY A 342 16.51 9.02 -16.80
C GLY A 342 16.27 7.52 -16.61
N LEU A 343 16.58 6.75 -17.66
CA LEU A 343 16.54 5.30 -17.64
C LEU A 343 17.83 4.74 -17.05
N ALA A 344 17.74 3.63 -16.31
CA ALA A 344 18.93 2.97 -15.79
C ALA A 344 19.85 2.53 -16.94
N LYS A 345 21.15 2.78 -16.80
CA LYS A 345 22.14 2.42 -17.83
C LYS A 345 22.14 0.91 -18.07
N GLY A 346 22.29 0.51 -19.33
CA GLY A 346 22.37 -0.91 -19.73
C GLY A 346 21.03 -1.63 -19.93
N THR A 347 19.91 -0.96 -19.64
CA THR A 347 18.55 -1.49 -19.85
C THR A 347 18.15 -1.48 -21.35
N GLU A 348 17.24 -2.35 -21.80
CA GLU A 348 16.62 -2.25 -23.14
C GLU A 348 15.92 -0.90 -23.32
N ALA A 349 15.22 -0.40 -22.30
CA ALA A 349 14.56 0.90 -22.36
C ALA A 349 15.59 2.00 -22.70
N ALA A 350 16.74 2.01 -22.03
CA ALA A 350 17.81 2.99 -22.32
C ALA A 350 18.37 2.82 -23.74
N ARG A 351 18.51 1.57 -24.22
CA ARG A 351 18.96 1.29 -25.60
C ARG A 351 17.92 1.73 -26.64
N ILE A 352 16.64 1.50 -26.39
CA ILE A 352 15.53 1.97 -27.25
C ILE A 352 15.51 3.49 -27.29
N SER A 353 15.57 4.17 -26.15
CA SER A 353 15.60 5.64 -26.11
C SER A 353 16.83 6.22 -26.80
N ALA A 354 18.00 5.59 -26.69
CA ALA A 354 19.19 6.02 -27.41
C ALA A 354 19.00 5.88 -28.94
N TRP A 355 18.46 4.74 -29.38
CA TRP A 355 18.16 4.48 -30.78
C TRP A 355 17.11 5.44 -31.35
N VAL A 356 16.03 5.72 -30.62
CA VAL A 356 15.01 6.69 -31.06
C VAL A 356 15.63 8.07 -31.30
N ARG A 357 16.51 8.53 -30.40
CA ARG A 357 17.18 9.83 -30.54
C ARG A 357 18.14 9.88 -31.74
N SER A 358 18.77 8.77 -32.13
CA SER A 358 19.73 8.73 -33.23
C SER A 358 19.10 8.43 -34.59
N ALA A 359 18.03 7.64 -34.63
CA ALA A 359 17.50 7.04 -35.85
C ALA A 359 16.18 7.66 -36.33
N CYS A 360 15.49 8.45 -35.51
CA CYS A 360 14.12 8.89 -35.80
C CYS A 360 14.00 10.41 -35.86
N ALA A 361 13.03 10.88 -36.65
CA ALA A 361 12.81 12.31 -36.84
C ALA A 361 12.16 12.94 -35.60
N GLU A 362 12.80 13.98 -35.05
CA GLU A 362 12.21 14.85 -34.03
C GLU A 362 11.05 15.64 -34.64
N VAL A 363 9.93 15.70 -33.91
CA VAL A 363 8.79 16.54 -34.26
C VAL A 363 9.04 17.93 -33.71
N ASP A 364 8.84 18.95 -34.54
CA ASP A 364 8.91 20.35 -34.10
C ASP A 364 7.99 20.59 -32.88
N PRO A 365 8.52 21.08 -31.73
CA PRO A 365 7.73 21.44 -30.55
C PRO A 365 6.50 22.29 -30.85
N GLY A 366 6.62 23.23 -31.80
CA GLY A 366 5.51 24.09 -32.21
C GLY A 366 4.35 23.33 -32.87
N ALA A 367 4.59 22.14 -33.43
CA ALA A 367 3.56 21.33 -34.07
C ALA A 367 2.64 20.61 -33.08
N TYR A 368 3.08 20.41 -31.84
CA TYR A 368 2.32 19.71 -30.80
C TYR A 368 2.11 20.56 -29.53
N GLY A 369 2.24 21.88 -29.66
CA GLY A 369 1.88 22.80 -28.57
C GLY A 369 2.98 23.06 -27.54
N ALA A 370 4.14 22.42 -27.67
CA ALA A 370 5.22 22.60 -26.72
C ALA A 370 5.92 23.94 -26.96
N ALA A 371 5.99 24.77 -25.91
CA ALA A 371 6.79 25.98 -25.94
C ALA A 371 8.30 25.62 -26.03
N PRO A 372 9.11 26.33 -26.82
CA PRO A 372 10.56 26.16 -26.79
C PRO A 372 11.05 26.43 -25.36
N ALA A 373 11.87 25.54 -24.80
CA ALA A 373 12.29 25.58 -23.41
C ALA A 373 12.89 26.96 -23.05
N LYS A 374 12.13 27.76 -22.28
CA LYS A 374 12.57 29.12 -21.87
C LYS A 374 13.49 29.10 -20.64
N THR A 375 13.63 27.95 -19.97
CA THR A 375 14.41 27.81 -18.74
C THR A 375 15.19 26.50 -18.78
N ALA A 376 16.44 26.53 -18.31
CA ALA A 376 17.23 25.31 -18.16
C ALA A 376 16.49 24.33 -17.23
N PRO A 377 16.39 23.04 -17.60
CA PRO A 377 15.76 22.05 -16.75
C PRO A 377 16.45 21.97 -15.38
N SER A 378 15.68 21.67 -14.35
CA SER A 378 16.22 21.27 -13.05
C SER A 378 17.21 20.11 -13.23
N ALA A 379 18.34 20.15 -12.51
CA ALA A 379 19.39 19.15 -12.64
C ALA A 379 18.81 17.73 -12.52
N GLY A 380 18.88 16.97 -13.61
CA GLY A 380 18.42 15.57 -13.68
C GLY A 380 17.11 15.31 -14.44
N VAL A 381 16.34 16.35 -14.85
CA VAL A 381 15.14 16.17 -15.67
C VAL A 381 15.45 16.53 -17.13
N THR A 382 15.30 15.58 -18.05
CA THR A 382 15.45 15.88 -19.49
C THR A 382 14.14 16.45 -20.03
N PRO A 383 14.15 17.46 -20.92
CA PRO A 383 12.93 17.92 -21.59
C PRO A 383 12.31 16.78 -22.40
N GLN A 384 10.97 16.78 -22.49
CA GLN A 384 10.24 15.80 -23.30
C GLN A 384 10.29 16.18 -24.77
N THR A 385 10.74 15.25 -25.60
CA THR A 385 10.81 15.41 -27.05
C THR A 385 9.99 14.32 -27.72
N LEU A 386 9.13 14.72 -28.66
CA LEU A 386 8.32 13.82 -29.46
C LEU A 386 9.08 13.42 -30.73
N TYR A 387 9.20 12.12 -30.97
CA TYR A 387 9.77 11.55 -32.19
C TYR A 387 8.68 10.86 -33.01
N ARG A 388 8.79 10.93 -34.34
CA ARG A 388 7.89 10.27 -35.28
C ARG A 388 8.64 9.19 -36.05
N PHE A 389 7.97 8.06 -36.23
CA PHE A 389 8.52 6.90 -36.93
C PHE A 389 7.97 6.74 -38.34
N THR A 390 8.86 6.33 -39.25
CA THR A 390 8.55 5.74 -40.53
C THR A 390 8.98 4.27 -40.55
N ALA A 391 8.41 3.46 -41.45
CA ALA A 391 8.80 2.07 -41.56
C ALA A 391 10.30 1.89 -41.96
N ALA A 392 10.89 2.90 -42.61
CA ALA A 392 12.30 2.90 -43.00
C ALA A 392 13.24 3.06 -41.79
N ASP A 393 12.80 3.76 -40.75
CA ASP A 393 13.62 4.01 -39.56
C ASP A 393 13.95 2.70 -38.83
N ALA A 394 13.13 1.66 -38.97
CA ALA A 394 13.29 0.38 -38.28
C ALA A 394 14.61 -0.35 -38.54
N THR A 395 15.31 -0.03 -39.63
CA THR A 395 16.60 -0.64 -40.00
C THR A 395 17.80 0.29 -39.82
N ALA A 396 17.58 1.52 -39.33
CA ALA A 396 18.67 2.45 -39.03
C ALA A 396 19.42 1.98 -37.78
N ASP A 397 20.76 2.04 -37.83
CA ASP A 397 21.65 1.62 -36.75
C ASP A 397 22.08 2.77 -35.84
#